data_AF-A0A2E4CCF7-F1
#
_entry.id   AF-A0A2E4CCF7-F1
#
_cell.length_a   1.000
_cell.length_b   1.000
_cell.length_c   1.000
_cell.angle_alpha   90.00
_cell.angle_beta   90.00
_cell.angle_gamma   90.00
#
_symmetry.space_group_name_H-M   'P 1'
#
loop_
_entity.id
_entity.type
_entity.pdbx_description
1 polymer ?
#
loop_
_entity_poly.entity_id
_entity_poly.type
_entity_poly.pdbx_seq_one_letter_code
_entity_poly.pdbx_strand_id
1 'polypeptide(L)'
;MDSNDNRSQEVDLGATSDSAEASTSNSSNRRRWWMPLATVCLALLPFGALETALRVFAPQATQDIAVDPYVDLQQLEPLFQLEASTNEWKIPEHRMNFFRPAAFSAKKKDTTKRIFVLGGSTVQGRPFSTETAFPIWLEMRLRAAFPNTKFEVVNIGGISYASYRVSKLVTEVLKHEPDAIVLYTGHNEFLEDREYGSLLEAGPFRTWLSGISGNIRTVSWLREHFKPDTKPASQMPTEVDARLDHVGGLEKYRRDPAWRNGVEKHFDSVFLKMVKQIKKAEIPLWICMPTCDLVNTPPFKVELANKLSEKQLTDWQQNWTKATDDQLPASQRLIACQQCLAIDPLDAGAHYLTGRLFYERGDIRMATEHLTLAKDLDVCPLRATTKIEQSVVNIATQENILIILTPTLFDERDANGNRLPDGIADPQLFVDHLHPSIKGHQILGMALADSMIKNELFTELPSLHDKPLLEERYQALSKQHLSGLGEAYYARGKQRLEGLRRWATGRAGQTPKLKQD
;
A
#
# COMPACT_ATOMS: atom_id res chain seq x y z
N MET A 1 -6.41 -14.09 -78.46
CA MET A 1 -5.24 -13.62 -79.22
C MET A 1 -4.10 -13.61 -78.23
N ASP A 2 -3.10 -14.47 -78.27
CA ASP A 2 -2.62 -15.43 -79.28
C ASP A 2 -1.85 -16.51 -78.50
N SER A 3 -2.14 -17.79 -78.73
CA SER A 3 -1.42 -18.71 -79.63
C SER A 3 -0.35 -19.49 -78.85
N ASN A 4 -0.62 -20.78 -78.60
CA ASN A 4 -0.20 -21.92 -79.43
C ASN A 4 1.23 -22.35 -79.13
N ASP A 5 1.37 -23.58 -78.64
CA ASP A 5 1.80 -24.73 -79.43
C ASP A 5 2.24 -25.83 -78.45
N ASN A 6 2.29 -27.13 -78.73
CA ASN A 6 1.66 -28.07 -79.65
C ASN A 6 2.35 -29.41 -79.32
N ARG A 7 1.86 -30.51 -79.91
CA ARG A 7 2.52 -31.83 -80.06
C ARG A 7 2.43 -32.77 -78.85
N SER A 8 1.53 -33.76 -78.82
CA SER A 8 1.41 -35.00 -79.65
C SER A 8 2.62 -35.92 -79.46
N GLN A 9 2.54 -37.24 -79.22
CA GLN A 9 1.77 -38.33 -79.83
C GLN A 9 2.23 -39.62 -79.07
N GLU A 10 1.44 -40.65 -78.75
CA GLU A 10 1.16 -41.91 -79.49
C GLU A 10 0.72 -42.91 -78.37
N VAL A 11 -0.45 -43.56 -78.35
CA VAL A 11 -1.03 -44.66 -79.18
C VAL A 11 -0.27 -45.99 -79.09
N ASP A 12 -0.79 -46.95 -78.29
CA ASP A 12 -1.18 -48.33 -78.69
C ASP A 12 -1.63 -49.15 -77.43
N LEU A 13 -2.87 -49.62 -77.31
CA LEU A 13 -3.57 -50.81 -77.88
C LEU A 13 -3.41 -52.13 -77.07
N GLY A 14 -4.56 -52.73 -76.74
CA GLY A 14 -4.74 -54.10 -76.20
C GLY A 14 -5.40 -54.13 -74.81
N ALA A 15 -6.74 -54.19 -74.66
CA ALA A 15 -7.60 -55.40 -74.73
C ALA A 15 -7.08 -56.52 -73.79
N THR A 16 -7.75 -57.03 -72.75
CA THR A 16 -9.17 -57.42 -72.59
C THR A 16 -9.50 -57.73 -71.11
N SER A 17 -10.79 -57.60 -70.77
CA SER A 17 -11.63 -58.44 -69.88
C SER A 17 -11.33 -58.62 -68.38
N ASP A 18 -12.40 -58.31 -67.62
CA ASP A 18 -12.94 -59.04 -66.47
C ASP A 18 -12.47 -58.76 -65.03
N SER A 19 -13.39 -58.07 -64.34
CA SER A 19 -13.98 -58.46 -63.05
C SER A 19 -13.25 -58.16 -61.73
N ALA A 20 -14.06 -57.61 -60.81
CA ALA A 20 -13.99 -57.62 -59.34
C ALA A 20 -13.02 -56.66 -58.61
N GLU A 21 -13.66 -55.65 -57.99
CA GLU A 21 -13.42 -55.07 -56.65
C GLU A 21 -11.98 -54.80 -56.14
N ALA A 22 -11.66 -53.51 -55.96
CA ALA A 22 -11.39 -52.92 -54.63
C ALA A 22 -11.19 -51.40 -54.76
N SER A 23 -12.19 -50.60 -54.39
CA SER A 23 -12.04 -49.17 -54.16
C SER A 23 -11.27 -48.93 -52.86
N THR A 24 -10.02 -48.51 -52.95
CA THR A 24 -9.26 -47.99 -51.81
C THR A 24 -9.80 -46.61 -51.44
N SER A 25 -10.58 -46.54 -50.37
CA SER A 25 -11.07 -45.29 -49.81
C SER A 25 -9.92 -44.48 -49.22
N ASN A 26 -9.71 -43.29 -49.79
CA ASN A 26 -9.01 -42.17 -49.16
C ASN A 26 -9.46 -42.01 -47.70
N SER A 27 -8.56 -42.25 -46.73
CA SER A 27 -8.79 -41.83 -45.35
C SER A 27 -7.99 -40.57 -45.06
N SER A 28 -8.74 -39.53 -44.74
CA SER A 28 -8.30 -38.17 -44.42
C SER A 28 -7.27 -38.15 -43.28
N ASN A 29 -6.12 -37.53 -43.51
CA ASN A 29 -5.24 -37.02 -42.47
C ASN A 29 -5.90 -35.82 -41.75
N ARG A 30 -6.97 -36.08 -40.98
CA ARG A 30 -7.36 -35.19 -39.88
C ARG A 30 -6.24 -35.31 -38.84
N ARG A 31 -5.35 -34.30 -38.79
CA ARG A 31 -4.31 -34.19 -37.75
C ARG A 31 -4.95 -34.55 -36.41
N ARG A 32 -4.46 -35.62 -35.78
CA ARG A 32 -4.98 -36.16 -34.53
C ARG A 32 -4.50 -35.30 -33.34
N TRP A 33 -4.85 -34.02 -33.31
CA TRP A 33 -4.50 -33.11 -32.20
C TRP A 33 -5.05 -33.60 -30.85
N TRP A 34 -6.07 -34.47 -30.88
CA TRP A 34 -6.64 -35.10 -29.70
C TRP A 34 -5.75 -36.17 -29.08
N MET A 35 -4.87 -36.85 -29.84
CA MET A 35 -3.99 -37.88 -29.27
C MET A 35 -2.91 -37.30 -28.36
N PRO A 36 -2.16 -36.25 -28.73
CA PRO A 36 -1.25 -35.55 -27.83
C PRO A 36 -1.97 -34.98 -26.60
N LEU A 37 -3.17 -34.42 -26.79
CA LEU A 37 -3.99 -33.90 -25.70
C LEU A 37 -4.41 -35.03 -24.73
N ALA A 38 -4.87 -36.16 -25.26
CA ALA A 38 -5.24 -37.33 -24.47
C ALA A 38 -4.05 -37.90 -23.70
N THR A 39 -2.86 -37.95 -24.31
CA THR A 39 -1.63 -38.36 -23.63
C THR A 39 -1.24 -37.38 -22.52
N VAL A 40 -1.34 -36.07 -22.74
CA VAL A 40 -1.09 -35.05 -21.71
C VAL A 40 -2.11 -35.18 -20.57
N CYS A 41 -3.40 -35.34 -20.87
CA CYS A 41 -4.43 -35.55 -19.84
C CYS A 41 -4.20 -36.83 -19.05
N LEU A 42 -3.83 -37.94 -19.70
CA LEU A 42 -3.52 -39.21 -19.05
C LEU A 42 -2.28 -39.10 -18.15
N ALA A 43 -1.26 -38.34 -18.57
CA ALA A 43 -0.07 -38.07 -17.77
C ALA A 43 -0.33 -37.15 -16.57
N LEU A 44 -1.30 -36.23 -16.67
CA LEU A 44 -1.68 -35.33 -15.58
C LEU A 44 -2.69 -35.93 -14.60
N LEU A 45 -3.38 -37.00 -15.00
CA LEU A 45 -4.43 -37.68 -14.22
C LEU A 45 -3.97 -38.11 -12.81
N PRO A 46 -2.76 -38.69 -12.61
CA PRO A 46 -2.26 -39.04 -11.28
C PRO A 46 -2.05 -37.82 -10.38
N PHE A 47 -1.59 -36.69 -10.94
CA PHE A 47 -1.39 -35.45 -10.19
C PHE A 47 -2.73 -34.82 -9.80
N GLY A 48 -3.73 -34.84 -10.69
CA GLY A 48 -5.08 -34.41 -10.38
C GLY A 48 -5.75 -35.28 -9.32
N ALA A 49 -5.54 -36.61 -9.37
CA ALA A 49 -6.04 -37.54 -8.36
C ALA A 49 -5.37 -37.32 -7.00
N LEU A 50 -4.04 -37.14 -6.96
CA LEU A 50 -3.29 -36.85 -5.74
C LEU A 50 -3.72 -35.52 -5.11
N GLU A 51 -3.84 -34.46 -5.91
CA GLU A 51 -4.30 -33.15 -5.47
C GLU A 51 -5.72 -33.22 -4.88
N THR A 52 -6.61 -33.96 -5.54
CA THR A 52 -7.99 -34.17 -5.06
C THR A 52 -8.01 -34.97 -3.76
N ALA A 53 -7.22 -36.06 -3.68
CA ALA A 53 -7.11 -36.88 -2.48
C ALA A 53 -6.56 -36.07 -1.30
N LEU A 54 -5.51 -35.27 -1.50
CA LEU A 54 -4.97 -34.41 -0.45
C LEU A 54 -5.96 -33.33 -0.02
N ARG A 55 -6.76 -32.77 -0.94
CA ARG A 55 -7.82 -31.80 -0.59
C ARG A 55 -8.94 -32.42 0.26
N VAL A 56 -9.29 -33.68 0.02
CA VAL A 56 -10.36 -34.38 0.73
C VAL A 56 -9.90 -34.98 2.06
N PHE A 57 -8.75 -35.65 2.07
CA PHE A 57 -8.28 -36.46 3.20
C PHE A 57 -7.23 -35.75 4.07
N ALA A 58 -6.58 -34.72 3.54
CA ALA A 58 -5.66 -33.85 4.29
C ALA A 58 -6.03 -32.38 4.06
N PRO A 59 -7.29 -31.98 4.30
CA PRO A 59 -7.76 -30.63 4.02
C PRO A 59 -6.85 -29.62 4.71
N GLN A 60 -6.41 -28.62 3.96
CA GLN A 60 -5.60 -27.54 4.50
C GLN A 60 -6.43 -26.85 5.59
N ALA A 61 -5.86 -26.70 6.79
CA ALA A 61 -6.50 -25.89 7.82
C ALA A 61 -6.73 -24.49 7.23
N THR A 62 -7.92 -23.94 7.40
CA THR A 62 -8.33 -22.61 6.90
C THR A 62 -7.49 -21.44 7.47
N GLN A 63 -6.39 -21.73 8.15
CA GLN A 63 -5.44 -20.78 8.71
C GLN A 63 -4.16 -20.60 7.88
N ASP A 64 -3.90 -21.42 6.87
CA ASP A 64 -2.68 -21.24 6.07
C ASP A 64 -2.89 -20.27 4.90
N ILE A 65 -2.65 -19.00 5.23
CA ILE A 65 -2.32 -17.93 4.29
C ILE A 65 -1.39 -18.49 3.21
N ALA A 66 -1.72 -18.28 1.93
CA ALA A 66 -0.76 -18.44 0.84
C ALA A 66 0.56 -17.77 1.26
N VAL A 67 1.56 -18.61 1.57
CA VAL A 67 2.83 -18.21 2.19
C VAL A 67 3.36 -17.00 1.42
N ASP A 68 3.47 -15.86 2.11
CA ASP A 68 4.10 -14.70 1.50
C ASP A 68 5.56 -15.10 1.25
N PRO A 69 6.02 -15.12 -0.01
CA PRO A 69 7.34 -15.66 -0.32
C PRO A 69 8.46 -14.76 0.23
N TYR A 70 8.14 -13.53 0.65
CA TYR A 70 9.09 -12.56 1.18
C TYR A 70 9.14 -12.54 2.71
N VAL A 71 8.04 -12.90 3.39
CA VAL A 71 7.90 -12.69 4.83
C VAL A 71 7.12 -13.82 5.50
N ASP A 72 7.68 -14.43 6.54
CA ASP A 72 6.93 -15.33 7.41
C ASP A 72 6.21 -14.55 8.51
N LEU A 73 4.89 -14.68 8.53
CA LEU A 73 3.97 -13.97 9.41
C LEU A 73 3.16 -14.93 10.30
N GLN A 74 3.59 -16.19 10.43
CA GLN A 74 2.91 -17.18 11.26
C GLN A 74 2.88 -16.81 12.75
N GLN A 75 3.82 -15.97 13.21
CA GLN A 75 3.91 -15.52 14.60
C GLN A 75 2.98 -14.34 14.94
N LEU A 76 2.21 -13.82 13.96
CA LEU A 76 1.25 -12.73 14.21
C LEU A 76 -0.01 -13.28 14.88
N GLU A 77 -0.19 -12.90 16.15
CA GLU A 77 -1.39 -13.20 16.91
C GLU A 77 -2.60 -12.37 16.43
N PRO A 78 -3.83 -12.92 16.51
CA PRO A 78 -5.04 -12.14 16.31
C PRO A 78 -5.04 -10.86 17.14
N LEU A 79 -5.50 -9.76 16.56
CA LEU A 79 -5.56 -8.47 17.19
C LEU A 79 -6.67 -8.41 18.26
N PHE A 80 -7.79 -9.08 18.02
CA PHE A 80 -8.94 -9.05 18.92
C PHE A 80 -9.02 -10.30 19.79
N GLN A 81 -9.39 -10.08 21.06
CA GLN A 81 -9.74 -11.13 22.01
C GLN A 81 -11.17 -10.93 22.48
N LEU A 82 -11.91 -12.04 22.61
CA LEU A 82 -13.28 -12.00 23.11
C LEU A 82 -13.26 -11.83 24.62
N GLU A 83 -13.79 -10.71 25.11
CA GLU A 83 -14.02 -10.51 26.53
C GLU A 83 -15.39 -11.08 26.92
N ALA A 84 -15.37 -12.25 27.57
CA ALA A 84 -16.59 -13.00 27.89
C ALA A 84 -17.55 -12.25 28.84
N SER A 85 -17.04 -11.37 29.71
CA SER A 85 -17.86 -10.59 30.65
C SER A 85 -18.72 -9.54 29.98
N THR A 86 -18.22 -8.93 28.90
CA THR A 86 -18.90 -7.87 28.14
C THR A 86 -19.49 -8.37 26.82
N ASN A 87 -19.09 -9.57 26.39
CA ASN A 87 -19.41 -10.15 25.09
C ASN A 87 -18.99 -9.24 23.92
N GLU A 88 -17.79 -8.67 24.05
CA GLU A 88 -17.18 -7.76 23.08
C GLU A 88 -15.82 -8.30 22.62
N TRP A 89 -15.51 -8.13 21.34
CA TRP A 89 -14.15 -8.26 20.84
C TRP A 89 -13.38 -7.00 21.18
N LYS A 90 -12.20 -7.13 21.80
CA LYS A 90 -11.36 -6.00 22.24
C LYS A 90 -9.92 -6.18 21.83
N ILE A 91 -9.24 -5.07 21.57
CA ILE A 91 -7.79 -5.05 21.49
C ILE A 91 -7.24 -5.20 22.92
N PRO A 92 -6.48 -6.26 23.23
CA PRO A 92 -6.00 -6.51 24.58
C PRO A 92 -4.87 -5.54 24.96
N GLU A 93 -4.68 -5.30 26.26
CA GLU A 93 -3.77 -4.28 26.79
C GLU A 93 -2.32 -4.41 26.30
N HIS A 94 -1.82 -5.64 26.17
CA HIS A 94 -0.45 -5.88 25.71
C HIS A 94 -0.19 -5.41 24.26
N ARG A 95 -1.24 -5.21 23.45
CA ARG A 95 -1.13 -4.68 22.06
C ARG A 95 -1.16 -3.15 22.01
N MET A 96 -1.47 -2.46 23.12
CA MET A 96 -1.66 -1.00 23.14
C MET A 96 -0.38 -0.16 22.96
N ASN A 97 0.80 -0.82 22.93
CA ASN A 97 2.04 -0.18 22.51
C ASN A 97 2.01 0.22 21.02
N PHE A 98 1.29 -0.56 20.19
CA PHE A 98 1.19 -0.37 18.74
C PHE A 98 -0.19 0.08 18.30
N PHE A 99 -1.23 -0.32 19.02
CA PHE A 99 -2.63 0.01 18.73
C PHE A 99 -3.23 0.95 19.78
N ARG A 100 -4.47 1.36 19.58
CA ARG A 100 -5.27 2.07 20.57
C ARG A 100 -6.47 1.21 20.96
N PRO A 101 -7.10 1.45 22.12
CA PRO A 101 -8.29 0.71 22.51
C PRO A 101 -9.36 0.77 21.41
N ALA A 102 -9.85 -0.40 21.01
CA ALA A 102 -10.98 -0.55 20.10
C ALA A 102 -11.78 -1.78 20.54
N ALA A 103 -13.10 -1.67 20.46
CA ALA A 103 -14.02 -2.74 20.88
C ALA A 103 -15.28 -2.73 19.99
N PHE A 104 -15.88 -3.91 19.82
CA PHE A 104 -17.17 -4.06 19.13
C PHE A 104 -17.91 -5.31 19.62
N SER A 105 -19.24 -5.33 19.47
CA SER A 105 -20.06 -6.43 19.98
C SER A 105 -19.76 -7.75 19.27
N ALA A 106 -19.62 -8.85 20.03
CA ALA A 106 -19.35 -10.16 19.46
C ALA A 106 -20.47 -10.67 18.57
N LYS A 107 -21.72 -10.35 18.93
CA LYS A 107 -22.91 -10.54 18.09
C LYS A 107 -23.35 -9.20 17.53
N LYS A 108 -23.29 -9.04 16.20
CA LYS A 108 -23.78 -7.86 15.52
C LYS A 108 -25.32 -7.86 15.54
N LYS A 109 -25.91 -6.70 15.80
CA LYS A 109 -27.38 -6.49 15.70
C LYS A 109 -27.71 -5.98 14.30
N ASP A 110 -28.92 -6.23 13.83
CA ASP A 110 -29.36 -5.80 12.48
C ASP A 110 -29.32 -4.28 12.29
N THR A 111 -29.56 -3.52 13.38
CA THR A 111 -29.47 -2.05 13.42
C THR A 111 -28.04 -1.52 13.53
N THR A 112 -27.04 -2.40 13.56
CA THR A 112 -25.63 -2.04 13.71
C THR A 112 -24.90 -2.21 12.39
N LYS A 113 -24.21 -1.14 11.96
CA LYS A 113 -23.28 -1.16 10.83
C LYS A 113 -21.85 -1.12 11.33
N ARG A 114 -21.02 -2.07 10.91
CA ARG A 114 -19.64 -2.25 11.32
C ARG A 114 -18.69 -1.93 10.19
N ILE A 115 -17.85 -0.93 10.39
CA ILE A 115 -16.86 -0.47 9.41
C ILE A 115 -15.47 -0.64 10.04
N PHE A 116 -14.60 -1.38 9.39
CA PHE A 116 -13.21 -1.51 9.84
C PHE A 116 -12.30 -0.58 9.04
N VAL A 117 -11.49 0.22 9.73
CA VAL A 117 -10.50 1.09 9.11
C VAL A 117 -9.12 0.56 9.45
N LEU A 118 -8.36 0.11 8.44
CA LEU A 118 -7.06 -0.53 8.64
C LEU A 118 -5.93 0.27 8.01
N GLY A 119 -4.78 0.28 8.70
CA GLY A 119 -3.58 0.93 8.20
C GLY A 119 -2.48 1.12 9.22
N GLY A 120 -1.59 2.06 8.92
CA GLY A 120 -0.48 2.43 9.80
C GLY A 120 -0.85 3.44 10.89
N SER A 121 0.17 4.16 11.38
CA SER A 121 0.05 5.20 12.40
C SER A 121 -0.88 6.36 12.02
N THR A 122 -1.04 6.66 10.73
CA THR A 122 -2.03 7.62 10.23
C THR A 122 -3.45 7.20 10.58
N VAL A 123 -3.79 5.91 10.42
CA VAL A 123 -5.12 5.39 10.82
C VAL A 123 -5.27 5.45 12.33
N GLN A 124 -4.22 5.12 13.08
CA GLN A 124 -4.23 5.15 14.55
C GLN A 124 -4.55 6.55 15.11
N GLY A 125 -4.19 7.62 14.37
CA GLY A 125 -4.31 9.01 14.82
C GLY A 125 -3.04 9.57 15.45
N ARG A 126 -1.87 8.98 15.15
CA ARG A 126 -0.58 9.52 15.58
C ARG A 126 -0.44 10.96 15.07
N PRO A 127 0.05 11.93 15.87
CA PRO A 127 0.62 11.82 17.22
C PRO A 127 -0.42 11.94 18.36
N PHE A 128 -1.67 12.29 18.06
CA PHE A 128 -2.75 12.32 19.03
C PHE A 128 -3.27 10.88 19.27
N SER A 129 -4.53 10.60 19.01
CA SER A 129 -5.11 9.27 19.23
C SER A 129 -6.42 9.14 18.44
N THR A 130 -7.12 8.04 18.61
CA THR A 130 -8.36 7.69 17.91
C THR A 130 -9.43 8.78 17.97
N GLU A 131 -9.45 9.56 19.07
CA GLU A 131 -10.40 10.64 19.30
C GLU A 131 -10.22 11.85 18.38
N THR A 132 -9.13 11.94 17.61
CA THR A 132 -9.00 12.97 16.56
C THR A 132 -8.57 12.38 15.21
N ALA A 133 -8.56 11.06 15.10
CA ALA A 133 -8.25 10.34 13.86
C ALA A 133 -9.46 10.35 12.90
N PHE A 134 -9.20 10.21 11.59
CA PHE A 134 -10.26 10.22 10.58
C PHE A 134 -11.41 9.19 10.79
N PRO A 135 -11.21 8.03 11.46
CA PRO A 135 -12.32 7.11 11.75
C PRO A 135 -13.41 7.70 12.66
N ILE A 136 -13.07 8.51 13.68
CA ILE A 136 -14.12 9.10 14.54
C ILE A 136 -14.91 10.18 13.79
N TRP A 137 -14.26 10.91 12.87
CA TRP A 137 -14.91 11.89 12.02
C TRP A 137 -15.84 11.23 11.00
N LEU A 138 -15.42 10.10 10.42
CA LEU A 138 -16.26 9.22 9.61
C LEU A 138 -17.50 8.76 10.40
N GLU A 139 -17.32 8.24 11.61
CA GLU A 139 -18.44 7.79 12.46
C GLU A 139 -19.42 8.93 12.76
N MET A 140 -18.93 10.09 13.20
CA MET A 140 -19.80 11.23 13.53
C MET A 140 -20.58 11.73 12.32
N ARG A 141 -19.96 11.75 11.13
CA ARG A 141 -20.61 12.15 9.89
C ARG A 141 -21.70 11.15 9.47
N LEU A 142 -21.44 9.85 9.60
CA LEU A 142 -22.44 8.81 9.35
C LEU A 142 -23.58 8.86 10.38
N ARG A 143 -23.29 9.06 11.67
CA ARG A 143 -24.33 9.22 12.70
C ARG A 143 -25.20 10.44 12.49
N ALA A 144 -24.64 11.55 11.99
CA ALA A 144 -25.41 12.73 11.62
C ALA A 144 -26.38 12.44 10.46
N ALA A 145 -25.93 11.63 9.49
CA ALA A 145 -26.70 11.21 8.33
C ALA A 145 -27.79 10.17 8.64
N PHE A 146 -27.47 9.16 9.47
CA PHE A 146 -28.35 8.03 9.79
C PHE A 146 -28.56 7.93 11.32
N PRO A 147 -29.40 8.79 11.92
CA PRO A 147 -29.52 8.89 13.38
C PRO A 147 -30.10 7.64 14.06
N ASN A 148 -30.79 6.78 13.31
CA ASN A 148 -31.38 5.53 13.82
C ASN A 148 -30.47 4.31 13.65
N THR A 149 -29.32 4.48 12.96
CA THR A 149 -28.34 3.41 12.75
C THR A 149 -27.23 3.52 13.77
N LYS A 150 -26.87 2.40 14.42
CA LYS A 150 -25.67 2.33 15.26
C LYS A 150 -24.47 2.03 14.38
N PHE A 151 -23.48 2.92 14.36
CA PHE A 151 -22.20 2.65 13.70
C PHE A 151 -21.17 2.13 14.69
N GLU A 152 -20.46 1.07 14.31
CA GLU A 152 -19.24 0.56 14.93
C GLU A 152 -18.10 0.82 13.93
N VAL A 153 -17.48 2.01 14.01
CA VAL A 153 -16.30 2.33 13.19
C VAL A 153 -15.05 1.96 13.97
N VAL A 154 -14.49 0.79 13.66
CA VAL A 154 -13.39 0.18 14.40
C VAL A 154 -12.05 0.60 13.79
N ASN A 155 -11.27 1.37 14.56
CA ASN A 155 -9.93 1.82 14.16
C ASN A 155 -8.89 0.73 14.42
N ILE A 156 -8.27 0.23 13.35
CA ILE A 156 -7.22 -0.79 13.34
C ILE A 156 -5.93 -0.20 12.74
N GLY A 157 -5.53 0.95 13.25
CA GLY A 157 -4.24 1.56 12.94
C GLY A 157 -3.12 1.06 13.85
N GLY A 158 -2.09 0.46 13.26
CA GLY A 158 -0.88 0.02 13.97
C GLY A 158 0.30 0.96 13.75
N ILE A 159 1.02 1.35 14.80
CA ILE A 159 2.24 2.16 14.68
C ILE A 159 3.27 1.40 13.83
N SER A 160 3.79 2.06 12.79
CA SER A 160 4.80 1.50 11.88
C SER A 160 4.35 0.25 11.11
N TYR A 161 3.06 -0.08 11.10
CA TYR A 161 2.55 -1.24 10.35
C TYR A 161 2.62 -0.98 8.84
N ALA A 162 3.33 -1.85 8.13
CA ALA A 162 3.39 -1.94 6.68
C ALA A 162 2.30 -2.86 6.11
N SER A 163 2.11 -2.81 4.80
CA SER A 163 1.05 -3.53 4.07
C SER A 163 0.99 -5.03 4.37
N TYR A 164 2.13 -5.71 4.50
CA TYR A 164 2.17 -7.15 4.78
C TYR A 164 1.66 -7.50 6.18
N ARG A 165 1.89 -6.64 7.19
CA ARG A 165 1.27 -6.81 8.51
C ARG A 165 -0.22 -6.49 8.47
N VAL A 166 -0.61 -5.41 7.78
CA VAL A 166 -2.03 -5.04 7.58
C VAL A 166 -2.82 -6.17 6.90
N SER A 167 -2.19 -6.93 5.99
CA SER A 167 -2.85 -8.06 5.29
C SER A 167 -3.36 -9.16 6.22
N LYS A 168 -2.71 -9.38 7.37
CA LYS A 168 -3.20 -10.31 8.40
C LYS A 168 -4.42 -9.76 9.12
N LEU A 169 -4.40 -8.47 9.43
CA LEU A 169 -5.53 -7.78 10.04
C LEU A 169 -6.75 -7.82 9.11
N VAL A 170 -6.57 -7.66 7.80
CA VAL A 170 -7.64 -7.87 6.80
C VAL A 170 -8.24 -9.28 6.91
N THR A 171 -7.40 -10.31 7.02
CA THR A 171 -7.86 -11.70 7.14
C THR A 171 -8.67 -11.95 8.41
N GLU A 172 -8.31 -11.29 9.50
CA GLU A 172 -9.03 -11.36 10.77
C GLU A 172 -10.38 -10.62 10.70
N VAL A 173 -10.40 -9.35 10.27
CA VAL A 173 -11.63 -8.53 10.28
C VAL A 173 -12.74 -9.08 9.39
N LEU A 174 -12.39 -9.82 8.33
CA LEU A 174 -13.37 -10.49 7.47
C LEU A 174 -14.20 -11.55 8.23
N LYS A 175 -13.72 -12.04 9.37
CA LYS A 175 -14.44 -12.98 10.24
C LYS A 175 -15.43 -12.29 11.18
N HIS A 176 -15.45 -10.95 11.20
CA HIS A 176 -16.21 -10.14 12.14
C HIS A 176 -17.36 -9.36 11.47
N GLU A 177 -17.94 -9.92 10.41
CA GLU A 177 -19.15 -9.40 9.75
C GLU A 177 -19.08 -7.90 9.36
N PRO A 178 -18.02 -7.46 8.65
CA PRO A 178 -17.91 -6.08 8.19
C PRO A 178 -19.03 -5.71 7.22
N ASP A 179 -19.60 -4.51 7.32
CA ASP A 179 -20.41 -3.90 6.25
C ASP A 179 -19.54 -3.11 5.26
N ALA A 180 -18.37 -2.64 5.71
CA ALA A 180 -17.38 -2.01 4.84
C ALA A 180 -15.98 -2.09 5.45
N ILE A 181 -14.98 -2.01 4.58
CA ILE A 181 -13.57 -1.87 4.94
C ILE A 181 -13.00 -0.61 4.31
N VAL A 182 -12.16 0.11 5.06
CA VAL A 182 -11.36 1.25 4.58
C VAL A 182 -9.88 0.91 4.75
N LEU A 183 -9.09 1.06 3.68
CA LEU A 183 -7.64 0.85 3.70
C LEU A 183 -6.87 2.17 3.51
N TYR A 184 -5.90 2.46 4.40
CA TYR A 184 -4.90 3.51 4.23
C TYR A 184 -3.52 2.93 4.60
N THR A 185 -2.66 2.63 3.62
CA THR A 185 -1.34 2.05 3.88
C THR A 185 -0.32 2.43 2.79
N GLY A 186 0.97 2.24 3.06
CA GLY A 186 2.07 2.47 2.10
C GLY A 186 3.25 3.31 2.62
N HIS A 187 3.11 4.02 3.74
CA HIS A 187 4.21 4.84 4.29
C HIS A 187 5.32 4.01 4.94
N ASN A 188 4.97 2.87 5.54
CA ASN A 188 5.86 2.13 6.43
C ASN A 188 6.62 1.01 5.72
N GLU A 189 6.53 0.92 4.39
CA GLU A 189 7.05 -0.24 3.66
C GLU A 189 8.56 -0.40 3.81
N PHE A 190 9.33 0.65 4.08
CA PHE A 190 10.80 0.56 4.16
C PHE A 190 11.35 0.41 5.59
N LEU A 191 10.48 0.31 6.60
CA LEU A 191 10.90 0.43 8.01
C LEU A 191 11.61 -0.81 8.55
N GLU A 192 11.22 -2.01 8.14
CA GLU A 192 11.75 -3.26 8.68
C GLU A 192 12.78 -3.89 7.73
N ASP A 193 13.74 -4.62 8.31
CA ASP A 193 14.72 -5.39 7.54
C ASP A 193 14.05 -6.56 6.84
N ARG A 194 14.17 -6.63 5.51
CA ARG A 194 13.65 -7.72 4.68
C ARG A 194 14.65 -8.08 3.59
N GLU A 195 14.93 -9.37 3.46
CA GLU A 195 15.79 -9.90 2.41
C GLU A 195 14.97 -10.26 1.16
N TYR A 196 15.28 -9.62 0.03
CA TYR A 196 14.62 -9.87 -1.26
C TYR A 196 15.49 -10.67 -2.26
N GLY A 197 16.73 -10.96 -1.88
CA GLY A 197 17.81 -11.32 -2.80
C GLY A 197 17.60 -12.60 -3.61
N SER A 198 16.91 -13.62 -3.07
CA SER A 198 16.73 -14.91 -3.76
C SER A 198 15.55 -14.94 -4.74
N LEU A 199 14.56 -14.05 -4.60
CA LEU A 199 13.34 -14.02 -5.42
C LEU A 199 13.39 -12.96 -6.53
N LEU A 200 14.15 -11.88 -6.34
CA LEU A 200 14.34 -10.85 -7.37
C LEU A 200 15.13 -11.35 -8.58
N GLU A 201 16.05 -12.31 -8.38
CA GLU A 201 16.81 -12.95 -9.46
C GLU A 201 16.02 -14.03 -10.22
N ALA A 202 14.88 -14.49 -9.67
CA ALA A 202 14.16 -15.64 -10.20
C ALA A 202 13.33 -15.34 -11.47
N GLY A 203 13.13 -14.06 -11.81
CA GLY A 203 12.36 -13.62 -12.97
C GLY A 203 10.83 -13.83 -12.82
N PRO A 204 10.00 -13.17 -13.65
CA PRO A 204 8.54 -13.11 -13.49
C PRO A 204 7.88 -14.49 -13.46
N PHE A 205 8.41 -15.44 -14.24
CA PHE A 205 7.87 -16.79 -14.36
C PHE A 205 8.05 -17.61 -13.08
N ARG A 206 9.20 -17.53 -12.40
CA ARG A 206 9.40 -18.26 -11.13
C ARG A 206 8.65 -17.60 -9.98
N THR A 207 8.52 -16.28 -9.97
CA THR A 207 7.65 -15.58 -9.00
C THR A 207 6.19 -16.00 -9.19
N TRP A 208 5.70 -16.07 -10.44
CA TRP A 208 4.36 -16.60 -10.77
C TRP A 208 4.19 -18.07 -10.37
N LEU A 209 5.17 -18.93 -10.66
CA LEU A 209 5.16 -20.33 -10.22
C LEU A 209 5.16 -20.46 -8.69
N SER A 210 5.91 -19.62 -7.98
CA SER A 210 5.93 -19.62 -6.51
C SER A 210 4.57 -19.20 -5.93
N GLY A 211 3.88 -18.24 -6.56
CA GLY A 211 2.52 -17.84 -6.20
C GLY A 211 1.47 -18.91 -6.47
N ILE A 212 1.61 -19.69 -7.56
CA ILE A 212 0.74 -20.83 -7.86
C ILE A 212 1.02 -22.02 -6.95
N SER A 213 2.28 -22.21 -6.56
CA SER A 213 2.68 -23.32 -5.69
C SER A 213 1.99 -23.30 -4.33
N GLY A 214 1.61 -22.11 -3.83
CA GLY A 214 0.83 -21.97 -2.60
C GLY A 214 -0.64 -22.40 -2.72
N ASN A 215 -1.16 -22.54 -3.93
CA ASN A 215 -2.55 -22.96 -4.21
C ASN A 215 -2.70 -24.45 -4.57
N ILE A 216 -1.58 -25.17 -4.69
CA ILE A 216 -1.55 -26.62 -4.98
C ILE A 216 -1.28 -27.35 -3.66
N ARG A 217 -2.25 -28.11 -3.16
CA ARG A 217 -2.18 -28.83 -1.89
C ARG A 217 -1.00 -29.79 -1.87
N THR A 218 -0.70 -30.42 -3.00
CA THR A 218 0.45 -31.31 -3.17
C THR A 218 1.77 -30.62 -2.82
N VAL A 219 1.95 -29.36 -3.23
CA VAL A 219 3.18 -28.61 -2.93
C VAL A 219 3.25 -28.18 -1.48
N SER A 220 2.13 -27.72 -0.90
CA SER A 220 2.06 -27.39 0.53
C SER A 220 2.32 -28.62 1.40
N TRP A 221 1.73 -29.77 1.06
CA TRP A 221 1.93 -31.04 1.76
C TRP A 221 3.37 -31.52 1.69
N LEU A 222 4.01 -31.40 0.51
CA LEU A 222 5.42 -31.71 0.34
C LEU A 222 6.30 -30.78 1.17
N ARG A 223 6.02 -29.48 1.28
CA ARG A 223 6.77 -28.57 2.17
C ARG A 223 6.57 -28.87 3.65
N GLU A 224 5.37 -29.26 4.05
CA GLU A 224 5.05 -29.67 5.44
C GLU A 224 5.89 -30.89 5.86
N HIS A 225 6.07 -31.86 4.96
CA HIS A 225 6.72 -33.14 5.26
C HIS A 225 8.21 -33.19 4.86
N PHE A 226 8.61 -32.36 3.90
CA PHE A 226 9.98 -32.26 3.41
C PHE A 226 10.42 -30.81 3.49
N LYS A 227 11.22 -30.47 4.51
CA LYS A 227 11.88 -29.15 4.61
C LYS A 227 12.90 -29.03 3.47
N PRO A 228 12.68 -28.19 2.44
CA PRO A 228 13.70 -27.95 1.43
C PRO A 228 14.80 -27.05 2.05
N ASP A 229 16.05 -27.22 1.64
CA ASP A 229 17.18 -26.30 1.92
C ASP A 229 17.04 -24.94 1.19
N THR A 230 15.83 -24.42 1.05
CA THR A 230 15.60 -23.06 0.60
C THR A 230 15.85 -22.12 1.78
N LYS A 231 16.65 -21.06 1.57
CA LYS A 231 16.82 -19.99 2.57
C LYS A 231 15.44 -19.59 3.11
N PRO A 232 15.21 -19.66 4.43
CA PRO A 232 13.90 -19.37 5.00
C PRO A 232 13.50 -17.92 4.68
N ALA A 233 12.22 -17.69 4.43
CA ALA A 233 11.67 -16.32 4.40
C ALA A 233 12.04 -15.61 5.71
N SER A 234 12.19 -14.28 5.67
CA SER A 234 12.52 -13.52 6.88
C SER A 234 11.43 -13.76 7.93
N GLN A 235 11.80 -14.37 9.05
CA GLN A 235 10.89 -14.56 10.18
C GLN A 235 10.66 -13.21 10.84
N MET A 236 9.42 -12.74 10.84
CA MET A 236 9.12 -11.47 11.47
C MET A 236 8.76 -11.64 12.94
N PRO A 237 9.21 -10.72 13.81
CA PRO A 237 8.68 -10.64 15.16
C PRO A 237 7.18 -10.36 15.16
N THR A 238 6.50 -10.81 16.21
CA THR A 238 5.05 -10.61 16.43
C THR A 238 4.65 -9.13 16.31
N GLU A 239 5.51 -8.23 16.77
CA GLU A 239 5.30 -6.79 16.62
C GLU A 239 6.32 -6.16 15.67
N VAL A 240 6.05 -4.91 15.25
CA VAL A 240 6.94 -4.18 14.35
C VAL A 240 8.29 -3.92 15.01
N ASP A 241 9.36 -4.16 14.26
CA ASP A 241 10.73 -3.83 14.64
C ASP A 241 11.36 -2.93 13.56
N ALA A 242 11.21 -1.61 13.72
CA ALA A 242 11.70 -0.67 12.71
C ALA A 242 13.21 -0.44 12.88
N ARG A 243 13.94 -0.33 11.76
CA ARG A 243 15.38 0.00 11.75
C ARG A 243 15.73 1.19 12.63
N LEU A 244 14.88 2.22 12.62
CA LEU A 244 15.05 3.47 13.37
C LEU A 244 14.83 3.35 14.88
N ASP A 245 14.26 2.24 15.36
CA ASP A 245 14.11 1.97 16.80
C ASP A 245 15.45 1.65 17.46
N HIS A 246 16.44 1.27 16.64
CA HIS A 246 17.79 0.90 17.09
C HIS A 246 18.77 2.06 17.00
N VAL A 247 19.70 2.12 17.95
CA VAL A 247 20.86 3.03 17.86
C VAL A 247 21.65 2.69 16.60
N GLY A 248 21.95 3.69 15.78
CA GLY A 248 22.61 3.46 14.48
C GLY A 248 21.64 3.04 13.36
N GLY A 249 20.32 3.10 13.59
CA GLY A 249 19.30 2.68 12.64
C GLY A 249 19.30 3.45 11.32
N LEU A 250 19.57 4.76 11.39
CA LEU A 250 19.62 5.63 10.20
C LEU A 250 20.81 5.27 9.30
N GLU A 251 21.92 4.83 9.89
CA GLU A 251 23.16 4.43 9.22
C GLU A 251 22.97 3.16 8.38
N LYS A 252 22.04 2.28 8.77
CA LYS A 252 21.67 1.06 8.02
C LYS A 252 20.98 1.36 6.69
N TYR A 253 20.30 2.49 6.55
CA TYR A 253 19.69 2.89 5.29
C TYR A 253 20.78 3.31 4.29
N ARG A 254 20.91 2.61 3.16
CA ARG A 254 21.87 2.93 2.09
C ARG A 254 21.15 3.04 0.77
N ARG A 255 21.73 3.76 -0.20
CA ARG A 255 21.15 3.81 -1.54
C ARG A 255 21.28 2.43 -2.18
N ASP A 256 20.20 1.67 -2.14
CA ASP A 256 20.07 0.35 -2.75
C ASP A 256 18.83 0.29 -3.65
N PRO A 257 18.99 0.57 -4.96
CA PRO A 257 17.89 0.51 -5.91
C PRO A 257 17.29 -0.90 -6.06
N ALA A 258 18.06 -1.96 -5.85
CA ALA A 258 17.56 -3.33 -5.99
C ALA A 258 16.65 -3.68 -4.81
N TRP A 259 17.08 -3.39 -3.59
CA TRP A 259 16.26 -3.55 -2.39
C TRP A 259 15.00 -2.69 -2.46
N ARG A 260 15.13 -1.39 -2.83
CA ARG A 260 13.97 -0.50 -2.99
C ARG A 260 12.94 -1.05 -3.97
N ASN A 261 13.40 -1.48 -5.15
CA ASN A 261 12.52 -2.10 -6.14
C ASN A 261 11.85 -3.38 -5.64
N GLY A 262 12.52 -4.16 -4.79
CA GLY A 262 11.96 -5.33 -4.11
C GLY A 262 10.83 -4.97 -3.15
N VAL A 263 11.04 -3.96 -2.30
CA VAL A 263 10.03 -3.43 -1.37
C VAL A 263 8.78 -2.99 -2.13
N GLU A 264 8.94 -2.21 -3.19
CA GLU A 264 7.80 -1.66 -3.94
C GLU A 264 7.02 -2.76 -4.69
N LYS A 265 7.71 -3.76 -5.27
CA LYS A 265 7.04 -4.92 -5.89
C LYS A 265 6.31 -5.78 -4.87
N HIS A 266 6.89 -5.92 -3.66
CA HIS A 266 6.25 -6.65 -2.58
C HIS A 266 4.98 -5.95 -2.10
N PHE A 267 5.04 -4.62 -1.91
CA PHE A 267 3.86 -3.81 -1.62
C PHE A 267 2.75 -4.02 -2.66
N ASP A 268 3.08 -3.89 -3.96
CA ASP A 268 2.11 -4.05 -5.06
C ASP A 268 1.38 -5.40 -4.99
N SER A 269 2.14 -6.48 -4.81
CA SER A 269 1.61 -7.85 -4.68
C SER A 269 0.72 -8.02 -3.45
N VAL A 270 1.17 -7.55 -2.28
CA VAL A 270 0.43 -7.65 -1.02
C VAL A 270 -0.84 -6.82 -1.03
N PHE A 271 -0.75 -5.59 -1.54
CA PHE A 271 -1.89 -4.69 -1.66
C PHE A 271 -2.97 -5.26 -2.58
N LEU A 272 -2.58 -5.75 -3.76
CA LEU A 272 -3.49 -6.44 -4.68
C LEU A 272 -4.14 -7.67 -4.03
N LYS A 273 -3.37 -8.44 -3.25
CA LYS A 273 -3.90 -9.61 -2.52
C LYS A 273 -4.96 -9.21 -1.50
N MET A 274 -4.74 -8.15 -0.72
CA MET A 274 -5.73 -7.63 0.22
C MET A 274 -7.01 -7.20 -0.51
N VAL A 275 -6.88 -6.43 -1.58
CA VAL A 275 -8.03 -5.96 -2.40
C VAL A 275 -8.83 -7.16 -2.93
N LYS A 276 -8.15 -8.15 -3.54
CA LYS A 276 -8.81 -9.34 -4.07
C LYS A 276 -9.47 -10.19 -2.99
N GLN A 277 -8.86 -10.30 -1.81
CA GLN A 277 -9.41 -11.03 -0.68
C GLN A 277 -10.71 -10.38 -0.19
N ILE A 278 -10.73 -9.06 -0.04
CA ILE A 278 -11.91 -8.29 0.40
C ILE A 278 -13.03 -8.38 -0.64
N LYS A 279 -12.71 -8.20 -1.93
CA LYS A 279 -13.68 -8.34 -3.02
C LYS A 279 -14.28 -9.74 -3.09
N LYS A 280 -13.46 -10.78 -2.93
CA LYS A 280 -13.92 -12.19 -2.92
C LYS A 280 -14.87 -12.47 -1.76
N ALA A 281 -14.72 -11.77 -0.64
CA ALA A 281 -15.65 -11.83 0.48
C ALA A 281 -16.90 -10.95 0.28
N GLU A 282 -17.05 -10.31 -0.88
CA GLU A 282 -18.18 -9.44 -1.24
C GLU A 282 -18.38 -8.26 -0.27
N ILE A 283 -17.28 -7.80 0.34
CA ILE A 283 -17.31 -6.68 1.29
C ILE A 283 -16.98 -5.37 0.55
N PRO A 284 -17.83 -4.33 0.67
CA PRO A 284 -17.55 -3.00 0.15
C PRO A 284 -16.21 -2.44 0.66
N LEU A 285 -15.41 -1.89 -0.25
CA LEU A 285 -14.04 -1.43 0.01
C LEU A 285 -13.85 0.03 -0.43
N TRP A 286 -13.30 0.83 0.47
CA TRP A 286 -12.74 2.15 0.17
C TRP A 286 -11.23 2.13 0.38
N ILE A 287 -10.51 2.78 -0.53
CA ILE A 287 -9.07 2.98 -0.43
C ILE A 287 -8.80 4.47 -0.26
N CYS A 288 -7.97 4.83 0.71
CA CYS A 288 -7.39 6.16 0.80
C CYS A 288 -5.98 6.12 0.27
N MET A 289 -5.69 6.96 -0.73
CA MET A 289 -4.31 7.13 -1.22
C MET A 289 -3.46 7.74 -0.09
N PRO A 290 -2.28 7.17 0.23
CA PRO A 290 -1.39 7.80 1.18
C PRO A 290 -0.97 9.20 0.70
N THR A 291 -0.91 10.15 1.62
CA THR A 291 -0.49 11.54 1.35
C THR A 291 0.59 11.96 2.33
N CYS A 292 1.41 12.95 1.97
CA CYS A 292 2.48 13.45 2.81
C CYS A 292 2.77 14.92 2.56
N ASP A 293 3.50 15.54 3.47
CA ASP A 293 4.01 16.89 3.28
C ASP A 293 5.26 16.83 2.38
N LEU A 294 5.16 17.39 1.19
CA LEU A 294 6.28 17.54 0.26
C LEU A 294 7.11 18.79 0.57
N VAL A 295 6.49 19.82 1.14
CA VAL A 295 7.00 21.19 1.17
C VAL A 295 7.84 21.44 2.41
N ASN A 296 7.42 21.03 3.61
CA ASN A 296 8.20 21.29 4.84
C ASN A 296 9.00 20.08 5.33
N THR A 297 9.11 19.04 4.49
CA THR A 297 9.79 17.79 4.86
C THR A 297 11.00 17.53 3.96
N PRO A 298 12.21 17.91 4.41
CA PRO A 298 13.44 17.52 3.73
C PRO A 298 13.64 16.00 3.77
N PRO A 299 14.51 15.44 2.90
CA PRO A 299 14.92 14.05 3.00
C PRO A 299 15.50 13.73 4.38
N PHE A 300 15.13 12.59 4.94
CA PHE A 300 15.64 12.12 6.24
C PHE A 300 17.10 11.69 6.16
N LYS A 301 17.51 11.15 5.01
CA LYS A 301 18.90 10.83 4.74
C LYS A 301 19.27 11.10 3.29
N VAL A 302 20.37 11.83 3.11
CA VAL A 302 21.01 12.05 1.82
C VAL A 302 22.32 11.28 1.79
N GLU A 303 22.59 10.59 0.68
CA GLU A 303 23.85 9.92 0.40
C GLU A 303 24.23 10.34 -1.03
N LEU A 304 25.46 10.77 -1.30
CA LEU A 304 25.89 11.05 -2.68
C LEU A 304 26.29 9.76 -3.40
N ALA A 305 26.43 9.81 -4.72
CA ALA A 305 26.89 8.68 -5.50
C ALA A 305 28.28 8.20 -5.04
N ASN A 306 28.45 6.89 -4.85
CA ASN A 306 29.69 6.28 -4.34
C ASN A 306 30.91 6.41 -5.29
N LYS A 307 30.76 7.00 -6.47
CA LYS A 307 31.77 7.06 -7.54
C LYS A 307 32.17 8.49 -7.94
N LEU A 308 31.91 9.49 -7.11
CA LEU A 308 32.38 10.85 -7.37
C LEU A 308 33.90 10.93 -7.19
N SER A 309 34.59 11.53 -8.17
CA SER A 309 36.01 11.88 -8.03
C SER A 309 36.21 12.96 -6.95
N GLU A 310 37.42 13.08 -6.39
CA GLU A 310 37.75 14.12 -5.40
C GLU A 310 37.45 15.54 -5.90
N LYS A 311 37.69 15.78 -7.20
CA LYS A 311 37.34 17.05 -7.85
C LYS A 311 35.82 17.26 -7.84
N GLN A 312 35.04 16.27 -8.28
CA GLN A 312 33.57 16.37 -8.28
C GLN A 312 33.01 16.60 -6.88
N LEU A 313 33.57 15.94 -5.87
CA LEU A 313 33.16 16.13 -4.49
C LEU A 313 33.47 17.56 -4.00
N THR A 314 34.65 18.08 -4.34
CA THR A 314 35.05 19.46 -4.00
C THR A 314 34.14 20.48 -4.70
N ASP A 315 33.90 20.30 -6.00
CA ASP A 315 33.02 21.15 -6.80
C ASP A 315 31.58 21.10 -6.25
N TRP A 316 31.08 19.91 -5.91
CA TRP A 316 29.78 19.73 -5.29
C TRP A 316 29.70 20.47 -3.95
N GLN A 317 30.71 20.34 -3.08
CA GLN A 317 30.75 20.99 -1.77
C GLN A 317 30.69 22.52 -1.90
N GLN A 318 31.45 23.10 -2.84
CA GLN A 318 31.43 24.55 -3.09
C GLN A 318 30.05 25.03 -3.57
N ASN A 319 29.41 24.28 -4.46
CA ASN A 319 28.07 24.61 -4.95
C ASN A 319 27.02 24.40 -3.86
N TRP A 320 27.13 23.35 -3.05
CA TRP A 320 26.23 23.09 -1.95
C TRP A 320 26.28 24.22 -0.91
N THR A 321 27.47 24.69 -0.54
CA THR A 321 27.62 25.85 0.34
C THR A 321 26.87 27.08 -0.18
N LYS A 322 26.97 27.40 -1.49
CA LYS A 322 26.22 28.50 -2.10
C LYS A 322 24.72 28.23 -2.14
N ALA A 323 24.31 27.01 -2.45
CA ALA A 323 22.91 26.63 -2.51
C ALA A 323 22.22 26.85 -1.15
N THR A 324 22.88 26.44 -0.06
CA THR A 324 22.35 26.54 1.31
C THR A 324 22.54 27.90 1.99
N ASP A 325 23.20 28.86 1.34
CA ASP A 325 23.40 30.19 1.90
C ASP A 325 22.13 31.05 1.74
N ASP A 326 21.39 31.22 2.84
CA ASP A 326 20.17 32.04 2.87
C ASP A 326 20.41 33.54 2.66
N GLN A 327 21.67 34.01 2.69
CA GLN A 327 22.01 35.40 2.34
C GLN A 327 22.09 35.62 0.82
N LEU A 328 22.22 34.56 0.02
CA LEU A 328 22.28 34.67 -1.42
C LEU A 328 20.87 34.80 -2.03
N PRO A 329 20.72 35.59 -3.12
CA PRO A 329 19.48 35.62 -3.87
C PRO A 329 19.06 34.23 -4.32
N ALA A 330 17.76 33.94 -4.26
CA ALA A 330 17.21 32.65 -4.64
C ALA A 330 17.69 32.20 -6.04
N SER A 331 17.87 33.12 -6.99
CA SER A 331 18.33 32.81 -8.35
C SER A 331 19.73 32.21 -8.37
N GLN A 332 20.65 32.73 -7.56
CA GLN A 332 22.00 32.19 -7.43
C GLN A 332 21.99 30.84 -6.72
N ARG A 333 21.16 30.70 -5.68
CA ARG A 333 20.98 29.43 -4.97
C ARG A 333 20.45 28.33 -5.89
N LEU A 334 19.48 28.63 -6.75
CA LEU A 334 18.97 27.69 -7.76
C LEU A 334 20.06 27.26 -8.76
N ILE A 335 20.88 28.19 -9.25
CA ILE A 335 21.99 27.86 -10.16
C ILE A 335 22.98 26.93 -9.45
N ALA A 336 23.28 27.19 -8.17
CA ALA A 336 24.14 26.32 -7.38
C ALA A 336 23.53 24.93 -7.16
N CYS A 337 22.22 24.83 -6.89
CA CYS A 337 21.53 23.53 -6.84
C CYS A 337 21.61 22.78 -8.18
N GLN A 338 21.42 23.46 -9.30
CA GLN A 338 21.56 22.85 -10.64
C GLN A 338 22.98 22.34 -10.87
N GLN A 339 24.01 23.03 -10.37
CA GLN A 339 25.39 22.56 -10.44
C GLN A 339 25.63 21.33 -9.55
N CYS A 340 25.02 21.25 -8.37
CA CYS A 340 25.02 20.02 -7.56
C CYS A 340 24.36 18.86 -8.31
N LEU A 341 23.18 19.07 -8.90
CA LEU A 341 22.43 18.06 -9.64
C LEU A 341 23.12 17.63 -10.94
N ALA A 342 23.92 18.51 -11.55
CA ALA A 342 24.76 18.15 -12.70
C ALA A 342 25.90 17.20 -12.31
N ILE A 343 26.36 17.24 -11.06
CA ILE A 343 27.39 16.34 -10.51
C ILE A 343 26.77 15.02 -10.04
N ASP A 344 25.68 15.10 -9.28
CA ASP A 344 24.93 13.94 -8.81
C ASP A 344 23.42 14.17 -9.02
N PRO A 345 22.83 13.61 -10.10
CA PRO A 345 21.40 13.70 -10.36
C PRO A 345 20.53 12.99 -9.32
N LEU A 346 21.10 12.22 -8.39
CA LEU A 346 20.38 11.49 -7.35
C LEU A 346 20.45 12.19 -5.99
N ASP A 347 21.01 13.39 -5.92
CA ASP A 347 21.09 14.19 -4.70
C ASP A 347 19.71 14.68 -4.25
N ALA A 348 19.10 13.92 -3.34
CA ALA A 348 17.79 14.24 -2.77
C ALA A 348 17.77 15.60 -2.06
N GLY A 349 18.89 16.02 -1.46
CA GLY A 349 19.02 17.31 -0.77
C GLY A 349 18.96 18.48 -1.76
N ALA A 350 19.71 18.37 -2.87
CA ALA A 350 19.67 19.36 -3.94
C ALA A 350 18.30 19.41 -4.63
N HIS A 351 17.64 18.27 -4.85
CA HIS A 351 16.26 18.23 -5.33
C HIS A 351 15.31 18.96 -4.37
N TYR A 352 15.37 18.67 -3.06
CA TYR A 352 14.49 19.32 -2.09
C TYR A 352 14.64 20.84 -2.09
N LEU A 353 15.89 21.32 -2.02
CA LEU A 353 16.16 22.75 -1.99
C LEU A 353 15.75 23.45 -3.29
N THR A 354 15.96 22.79 -4.44
CA THR A 354 15.46 23.29 -5.74
C THR A 354 13.95 23.43 -5.73
N GLY A 355 13.23 22.39 -5.27
CA GLY A 355 11.78 22.38 -5.19
C GLY A 355 11.23 23.45 -4.24
N ARG A 356 11.86 23.64 -3.08
CA ARG A 356 11.55 24.71 -2.12
C ARG A 356 11.66 26.10 -2.73
N LEU A 357 12.76 26.37 -3.43
CA LEU A 357 13.01 27.67 -4.06
C LEU A 357 12.04 27.95 -5.21
N PHE A 358 11.57 26.92 -5.93
CA PHE A 358 10.52 27.06 -6.94
C PHE A 358 9.14 27.29 -6.30
N TYR A 359 8.82 26.55 -5.23
CA TYR A 359 7.58 26.72 -4.47
C TYR A 359 7.43 28.15 -3.95
N GLU A 360 8.48 28.71 -3.35
CA GLU A 360 8.52 30.08 -2.84
C GLU A 360 8.37 31.15 -3.92
N ARG A 361 8.65 30.81 -5.18
CA ARG A 361 8.44 31.71 -6.35
C ARG A 361 7.09 31.52 -7.02
N GLY A 362 6.30 30.52 -6.61
CA GLY A 362 5.07 30.13 -7.28
C GLY A 362 5.27 29.35 -8.59
N ASP A 363 6.45 28.80 -8.86
CA ASP A 363 6.66 27.89 -10.00
C ASP A 363 6.30 26.46 -9.59
N ILE A 364 4.99 26.20 -9.55
CA ILE A 364 4.44 24.98 -8.95
C ILE A 364 4.83 23.72 -9.71
N ARG A 365 4.89 23.78 -11.04
CA ARG A 365 5.27 22.61 -11.84
C ARG A 365 6.68 22.14 -11.49
N MET A 366 7.64 23.07 -11.44
CA MET A 366 9.02 22.74 -11.08
C MET A 366 9.15 22.37 -9.60
N ALA A 367 8.38 23.02 -8.73
CA ALA A 367 8.33 22.67 -7.31
C ALA A 367 7.90 21.21 -7.10
N THR A 368 6.75 20.82 -7.66
CA THR A 368 6.19 19.47 -7.53
C THR A 368 7.16 18.41 -8.05
N GLU A 369 7.78 18.63 -9.21
CA GLU A 369 8.76 17.70 -9.80
C GLU A 369 9.94 17.46 -8.85
N HIS A 370 10.59 18.54 -8.39
CA HIS A 370 11.78 18.43 -7.56
C HIS A 370 11.48 17.97 -6.12
N LEU A 371 10.36 18.39 -5.52
CA LEU A 371 9.96 17.92 -4.18
C LEU A 371 9.56 16.44 -4.20
N THR A 372 8.91 15.97 -5.27
CA THR A 372 8.59 14.55 -5.46
C THR A 372 9.86 13.72 -5.62
N LEU A 373 10.81 14.18 -6.44
CA LEU A 373 12.11 13.53 -6.57
C LEU A 373 12.88 13.49 -5.25
N ALA A 374 12.84 14.55 -4.45
CA ALA A 374 13.46 14.56 -3.12
C ALA A 374 12.87 13.49 -2.18
N LYS A 375 11.54 13.34 -2.17
CA LYS A 375 10.85 12.28 -1.44
C LYS A 375 11.27 10.89 -1.91
N ASP A 376 11.28 10.66 -3.22
CA ASP A 376 11.56 9.34 -3.79
C ASP A 376 13.05 8.96 -3.72
N LEU A 377 13.95 9.94 -3.74
CA LEU A 377 15.39 9.74 -3.64
C LEU A 377 15.89 9.66 -2.19
N ASP A 378 15.04 9.97 -1.20
CA ASP A 378 15.36 9.88 0.23
C ASP A 378 15.88 8.49 0.58
N VAL A 379 17.09 8.42 1.15
CA VAL A 379 17.74 7.15 1.46
C VAL A 379 17.03 6.44 2.61
N CYS A 380 16.32 7.18 3.47
CA CYS A 380 15.46 6.64 4.52
C CYS A 380 13.99 6.98 4.21
N PRO A 381 13.31 6.17 3.38
CA PRO A 381 11.96 6.51 2.94
C PRO A 381 10.96 6.24 4.08
N LEU A 382 10.55 7.30 4.76
CA LEU A 382 9.46 7.27 5.76
C LEU A 382 8.11 7.73 5.17
N ARG A 383 8.10 8.08 3.87
CA ARG A 383 6.91 8.47 3.10
C ARG A 383 6.71 7.45 1.97
N ALA A 384 5.48 7.33 1.49
CA ALA A 384 5.19 6.44 0.37
C ALA A 384 5.93 6.97 -0.87
N THR A 385 6.62 6.09 -1.61
CA THR A 385 7.25 6.50 -2.88
C THR A 385 6.18 6.69 -3.94
N THR A 386 6.47 7.45 -5.00
CA THR A 386 5.54 7.64 -6.12
C THR A 386 5.10 6.31 -6.73
N LYS A 387 5.96 5.28 -6.70
CA LYS A 387 5.60 3.95 -7.21
C LYS A 387 4.62 3.19 -6.31
N ILE A 388 4.72 3.34 -4.99
CA ILE A 388 3.73 2.82 -4.03
C ILE A 388 2.39 3.53 -4.25
N GLU A 389 2.41 4.86 -4.33
CA GLU A 389 1.25 5.70 -4.63
C GLU A 389 0.57 5.28 -5.94
N GLN A 390 1.35 5.10 -7.01
CA GLN A 390 0.85 4.65 -8.31
C GLN A 390 0.28 3.24 -8.27
N SER A 391 0.88 2.33 -7.50
CA SER A 391 0.36 0.97 -7.31
C SER A 391 -1.04 1.01 -6.67
N VAL A 392 -1.24 1.85 -5.64
CA VAL A 392 -2.57 2.05 -5.02
C VAL A 392 -3.60 2.52 -6.04
N VAL A 393 -3.28 3.56 -6.83
CA VAL A 393 -4.18 4.12 -7.85
C VAL A 393 -4.47 3.12 -8.96
N ASN A 394 -3.44 2.43 -9.47
CA ASN A 394 -3.57 1.45 -10.54
C ASN A 394 -4.44 0.28 -10.10
N ILE A 395 -4.19 -0.29 -8.93
CA ILE A 395 -4.94 -1.44 -8.41
C ILE A 395 -6.39 -1.03 -8.14
N ALA A 396 -6.62 0.15 -7.53
CA ALA A 396 -7.98 0.64 -7.29
C ALA A 396 -8.74 0.81 -8.62
N THR A 397 -8.10 1.37 -9.64
CA THR A 397 -8.69 1.54 -10.98
C THR A 397 -8.98 0.20 -11.66
N GLN A 398 -8.00 -0.70 -11.70
CA GLN A 398 -8.12 -2.01 -12.34
C GLN A 398 -9.17 -2.90 -11.67
N GLU A 399 -9.26 -2.84 -10.36
CA GLU A 399 -10.21 -3.62 -9.58
C GLU A 399 -11.55 -2.89 -9.37
N ASN A 400 -11.73 -1.71 -9.97
CA ASN A 400 -12.93 -0.87 -9.86
C ASN A 400 -13.35 -0.61 -8.40
N ILE A 401 -12.37 -0.21 -7.57
CA ILE A 401 -12.56 0.13 -6.17
C ILE A 401 -12.64 1.64 -6.01
N LEU A 402 -13.53 2.09 -5.12
CA LEU A 402 -13.65 3.51 -4.76
C LEU A 402 -12.37 3.98 -4.04
N ILE A 403 -11.76 5.04 -4.57
CA ILE A 403 -10.55 5.64 -4.04
C ILE A 403 -10.80 7.10 -3.62
N ILE A 404 -10.32 7.45 -2.42
CA ILE A 404 -10.18 8.83 -1.97
C ILE A 404 -8.75 9.26 -2.30
N LEU A 405 -8.61 10.18 -3.26
CA LEU A 405 -7.34 10.80 -3.61
C LEU A 405 -6.96 11.84 -2.56
N THR A 406 -6.43 11.36 -1.42
CA THR A 406 -6.09 12.22 -0.27
C THR A 406 -5.15 13.38 -0.62
N PRO A 407 -4.14 13.24 -1.52
CA PRO A 407 -3.33 14.39 -1.94
C PRO A 407 -4.16 15.53 -2.54
N THR A 408 -5.07 15.23 -3.47
CA THR A 408 -5.99 16.23 -4.06
C THR A 408 -6.99 16.75 -3.04
N LEU A 409 -7.45 15.90 -2.12
CA LEU A 409 -8.36 16.31 -1.06
C LEU A 409 -7.72 17.31 -0.09
N PHE A 410 -6.40 17.26 0.08
CA PHE A 410 -5.64 18.12 0.98
C PHE A 410 -5.06 19.37 0.28
N ASP A 411 -5.26 19.51 -1.02
CA ASP A 411 -4.88 20.68 -1.81
C ASP A 411 -6.07 21.67 -1.78
N GLU A 412 -6.17 22.45 -0.69
CA GLU A 412 -7.23 23.43 -0.49
C GLU A 412 -6.78 24.84 -0.91
N ARG A 413 -5.46 25.07 -1.02
CA ARG A 413 -4.87 26.39 -1.26
C ARG A 413 -3.60 26.32 -2.10
N ASP A 414 -3.32 27.38 -2.87
CA ASP A 414 -2.03 27.53 -3.55
C ASP A 414 -0.91 27.89 -2.56
N ALA A 415 0.33 27.87 -3.07
CA ALA A 415 1.53 28.31 -2.37
C ALA A 415 1.46 29.74 -1.79
N ASN A 416 0.58 30.62 -2.30
CA ASN A 416 0.37 31.97 -1.78
C ASN A 416 -0.75 32.04 -0.72
N GLY A 417 -1.43 30.92 -0.45
CA GLY A 417 -2.52 30.80 0.51
C GLY A 417 -3.91 31.16 -0.05
N ASN A 418 -4.05 31.42 -1.35
CA ASN A 418 -5.35 31.62 -1.99
C ASN A 418 -6.11 30.30 -2.07
N ARG A 419 -7.45 30.33 -2.12
CA ARG A 419 -8.29 29.12 -2.27
C ARG A 419 -8.28 28.52 -3.69
N LEU A 420 -7.15 28.62 -4.38
CA LEU A 420 -6.94 28.07 -5.70
C LEU A 420 -5.95 26.91 -5.56
N PRO A 421 -6.40 25.64 -5.58
CA PRO A 421 -5.51 24.49 -5.49
C PRO A 421 -4.42 24.49 -6.56
N ASP A 422 -3.20 24.08 -6.21
CA ASP A 422 -2.03 24.14 -7.10
C ASP A 422 -1.42 22.77 -7.45
N GLY A 423 -2.00 21.69 -6.91
CA GLY A 423 -1.56 20.31 -7.08
C GLY A 423 -0.66 19.80 -5.97
N ILE A 424 -0.34 20.62 -4.95
CA ILE A 424 0.45 20.24 -3.78
C ILE A 424 -0.45 20.23 -2.55
N ALA A 425 -0.41 19.13 -1.78
CA ALA A 425 -1.17 19.06 -0.53
C ALA A 425 -0.72 20.15 0.46
N ASP A 426 -1.70 20.87 1.04
CA ASP A 426 -1.49 21.95 1.99
C ASP A 426 -0.61 21.49 3.17
N PRO A 427 0.59 22.07 3.37
CA PRO A 427 1.50 21.61 4.43
C PRO A 427 0.93 21.81 5.85
N GLN A 428 0.00 22.75 6.02
CA GLN A 428 -0.73 23.01 7.27
C GLN A 428 -1.69 21.86 7.67
N LEU A 429 -2.05 20.99 6.73
CA LEU A 429 -2.87 19.81 7.00
C LEU A 429 -2.06 18.65 7.55
N PHE A 430 -0.77 18.85 7.80
CA PHE A 430 0.12 17.88 8.44
C PHE A 430 0.72 18.44 9.73
N VAL A 431 1.04 17.56 10.68
CA VAL A 431 1.76 17.94 11.91
C VAL A 431 3.25 17.55 11.86
N ASP A 432 3.61 16.69 10.91
CA ASP A 432 4.96 16.27 10.58
C ASP A 432 5.03 15.89 9.09
N HIS A 433 5.98 15.02 8.74
CA HIS A 433 6.18 14.53 7.38
C HIS A 433 5.00 13.87 6.67
N LEU A 434 4.02 13.31 7.38
CA LEU A 434 2.88 12.62 6.75
C LEU A 434 1.60 12.55 7.57
N HIS A 435 1.67 12.76 8.89
CA HIS A 435 0.52 12.60 9.75
C HIS A 435 -0.41 13.81 9.61
N PRO A 436 -1.68 13.61 9.26
CA PRO A 436 -2.63 14.71 9.17
C PRO A 436 -2.77 15.44 10.51
N SER A 437 -3.01 16.74 10.44
CA SER A 437 -3.50 17.50 11.58
C SER A 437 -4.92 17.06 11.93
N ILE A 438 -5.45 17.55 13.07
CA ILE A 438 -6.85 17.28 13.44
C ILE A 438 -7.79 17.72 12.31
N LYS A 439 -7.48 18.86 11.66
CA LYS A 439 -8.23 19.35 10.51
C LYS A 439 -8.10 18.44 9.29
N GLY A 440 -6.90 17.95 8.97
CA GLY A 440 -6.71 16.97 7.90
C GLY A 440 -7.48 15.67 8.15
N HIS A 441 -7.49 15.18 9.40
CA HIS A 441 -8.30 14.02 9.79
C HIS A 441 -9.81 14.27 9.66
N GLN A 442 -10.30 15.47 10.01
CA GLN A 442 -11.70 15.86 9.79
C GLN A 442 -12.07 15.81 8.31
N ILE A 443 -11.26 16.44 7.45
CA ILE A 443 -11.49 16.47 6.00
C ILE A 443 -11.56 15.05 5.44
N LEU A 444 -10.57 14.20 5.77
CA LEU A 444 -10.53 12.82 5.28
C LEU A 444 -11.72 11.98 5.76
N GLY A 445 -12.08 12.08 7.05
CA GLY A 445 -13.20 11.32 7.62
C GLY A 445 -14.55 11.74 7.02
N MET A 446 -14.75 13.05 6.82
CA MET A 446 -15.94 13.58 6.15
C MET A 446 -16.01 13.12 4.69
N ALA A 447 -14.91 13.21 3.94
CA ALA A 447 -14.87 12.79 2.54
C ALA A 447 -15.18 11.30 2.36
N LEU A 448 -14.68 10.44 3.27
CA LEU A 448 -15.02 9.02 3.30
C LEU A 448 -16.52 8.80 3.54
N ALA A 449 -17.09 9.45 4.56
CA ALA A 449 -18.50 9.31 4.90
C ALA A 449 -19.41 9.81 3.77
N ASP A 450 -19.11 10.99 3.21
CA ASP A 450 -19.86 11.57 2.10
C ASP A 450 -19.75 10.69 0.84
N SER A 451 -18.60 10.04 0.61
CA SER A 451 -18.44 9.04 -0.45
C SER A 451 -19.31 7.81 -0.20
N MET A 452 -19.36 7.28 1.02
CA MET A 452 -20.23 6.15 1.37
C MET A 452 -21.72 6.47 1.21
N ILE A 453 -22.14 7.67 1.62
CA ILE A 453 -23.52 8.17 1.44
C ILE A 453 -23.85 8.31 -0.04
N LYS A 454 -22.96 8.94 -0.83
CA LYS A 454 -23.16 9.15 -2.27
C LYS A 454 -23.24 7.83 -3.05
N ASN A 455 -22.54 6.80 -2.62
CA ASN A 455 -22.55 5.48 -3.24
C ASN A 455 -23.60 4.54 -2.62
N GLU A 456 -24.54 5.08 -1.83
CA GLU A 456 -25.70 4.34 -1.32
C GLU A 456 -25.34 3.07 -0.54
N LEU A 457 -24.20 3.08 0.16
CA LEU A 457 -23.74 1.93 0.96
C LEU A 457 -24.79 1.51 2.01
N PHE A 458 -25.55 2.48 2.52
CA PHE A 458 -26.64 2.26 3.45
C PHE A 458 -27.94 2.81 2.86
N THR A 459 -28.99 1.99 2.89
CA THR A 459 -30.26 2.21 2.17
C THR A 459 -31.09 3.39 2.68
N GLU A 460 -30.86 3.85 3.91
CA GLU A 460 -31.58 4.97 4.52
C GLU A 460 -31.01 6.33 4.09
N LEU A 461 -30.98 6.64 2.79
CA LEU A 461 -30.32 7.84 2.30
C LEU A 461 -30.93 9.14 2.91
N PRO A 462 -30.11 10.07 3.42
CA PRO A 462 -30.57 11.41 3.74
C PRO A 462 -31.13 12.07 2.47
N SER A 463 -32.31 12.67 2.55
CA SER A 463 -32.86 13.39 1.40
C SER A 463 -32.02 14.63 1.10
N LEU A 464 -32.08 15.16 -0.13
CA LEU A 464 -31.38 16.39 -0.50
C LEU A 464 -31.76 17.59 0.39
N HIS A 465 -33.00 17.60 0.90
CA HIS A 465 -33.48 18.62 1.84
C HIS A 465 -32.87 18.49 3.24
N ASP A 466 -32.31 17.32 3.59
CA ASP A 466 -31.69 17.07 4.89
C ASP A 466 -30.23 17.56 4.95
N LYS A 467 -29.65 18.07 3.86
CA LYS A 467 -28.24 18.52 3.85
C LYS A 467 -27.91 19.59 4.90
N PRO A 468 -28.70 20.68 5.07
CA PRO A 468 -28.44 21.66 6.12
C PRO A 468 -28.56 21.05 7.53
N LEU A 469 -29.55 20.17 7.73
CA LEU A 469 -29.78 19.49 9.00
C LEU A 469 -28.67 18.48 9.34
N LEU A 470 -28.16 17.77 8.33
CA LEU A 470 -27.01 16.88 8.45
C LEU A 470 -25.77 17.66 8.87
N GLU A 471 -25.52 18.82 8.25
CA GLU A 471 -24.40 19.68 8.63
C GLU A 471 -24.55 20.20 10.06
N GLU A 472 -25.74 20.67 10.44
CA GLU A 472 -26.03 21.11 11.81
C GLU A 472 -25.77 19.99 12.83
N ARG A 473 -26.29 18.78 12.59
CA ARG A 473 -26.08 17.60 13.46
C ARG A 473 -24.61 17.24 13.56
N TYR A 474 -23.89 17.22 12.44
CA TYR A 474 -22.46 16.93 12.40
C TYR A 474 -21.66 17.96 13.20
N GLN A 475 -21.94 19.26 13.03
CA GLN A 475 -21.28 20.33 13.78
C GLN A 475 -21.57 20.23 15.28
N ALA A 476 -22.80 19.90 15.68
CA ALA A 476 -23.16 19.66 17.07
C ALA A 476 -22.37 18.50 17.68
N LEU A 477 -22.32 17.34 16.99
CA LEU A 477 -21.55 16.16 17.42
C LEU A 477 -20.05 16.46 17.51
N SER A 478 -19.48 17.10 16.48
CA SER A 478 -18.08 17.50 16.40
C SER A 478 -17.69 18.43 17.55
N LYS A 479 -18.50 19.47 17.80
CA LYS A 479 -18.27 20.42 18.89
C LYS A 479 -18.35 19.75 20.26
N GLN A 480 -19.37 18.91 20.48
CA GLN A 480 -19.53 18.15 21.72
C GLN A 480 -18.31 17.24 21.96
N HIS A 481 -17.89 16.51 20.94
CA HIS A 481 -16.75 15.59 20.98
C HIS A 481 -15.46 16.32 21.33
N LEU A 482 -15.12 17.40 20.61
CA LEU A 482 -13.92 18.18 20.86
C LEU A 482 -13.91 18.85 22.24
N SER A 483 -15.07 19.30 22.72
CA SER A 483 -15.23 19.89 24.05
C SER A 483 -15.07 18.85 25.18
N GLY A 484 -15.25 17.56 24.88
CA GLY A 484 -14.97 16.46 25.80
C GLY A 484 -13.47 16.13 25.94
N LEU A 485 -12.62 16.62 25.04
CA LEU A 485 -11.17 16.38 25.09
C LEU A 485 -10.49 17.40 26.00
N GLY A 486 -10.02 16.95 27.17
CA GLY A 486 -9.29 17.80 28.10
C GLY A 486 -7.88 18.17 27.61
N GLU A 487 -7.28 19.22 28.18
CA GLU A 487 -5.94 19.72 27.79
C GLU A 487 -4.85 18.64 27.79
N ALA A 488 -4.93 17.69 28.73
CA ALA A 488 -3.99 16.57 28.84
C ALA A 488 -3.95 15.70 27.56
N TYR A 489 -5.05 15.60 26.82
CA TYR A 489 -5.10 14.92 25.53
C TYR A 489 -4.13 15.57 24.53
N TYR A 490 -4.26 16.89 24.37
CA TYR A 490 -3.45 17.67 23.43
C TYR A 490 -1.98 17.73 23.87
N ALA A 491 -1.73 17.87 25.17
CA ALA A 491 -0.37 17.85 25.72
C ALA A 491 0.35 16.52 25.42
N ARG A 492 -0.31 15.37 25.66
CA ARG A 492 0.23 14.05 25.30
C ARG A 492 0.44 13.88 23.79
N GLY A 493 -0.43 14.47 22.98
CA GLY A 493 -0.26 14.53 21.52
C GLY A 493 1.01 15.26 21.11
N LYS A 494 1.21 16.47 21.65
CA LYS A 494 2.42 17.28 21.39
C LYS A 494 3.70 16.58 21.84
N GLN A 495 3.70 15.96 23.03
CA GLN A 495 4.85 15.19 23.52
C GLN A 495 5.20 14.01 22.60
N ARG A 496 4.19 13.27 22.11
CA ARG A 496 4.40 12.16 21.15
C ARG A 496 4.91 12.67 19.80
N LEU A 497 4.46 13.85 19.36
CA LEU A 497 4.95 14.49 18.14
C LEU A 497 6.43 14.85 18.25
N GLU A 498 6.88 15.37 19.39
CA GLU A 498 8.30 15.63 19.63
C GLU A 498 9.12 14.34 19.56
N GLY A 499 8.68 13.27 20.22
CA GLY A 499 9.32 11.97 20.15
C GLY A 499 9.38 11.41 18.73
N LEU A 500 8.29 11.56 17.96
CA LEU A 500 8.20 11.12 16.56
C LEU A 500 9.18 11.88 15.65
N ARG A 501 9.28 13.20 15.79
CA ARG A 501 10.24 14.02 15.03
C ARG A 501 11.68 13.60 15.33
N ARG A 502 11.99 13.28 16.59
CA ARG A 502 13.31 12.77 16.97
C ARG A 502 13.59 11.39 16.37
N TRP A 503 12.63 10.48 16.47
CA TRP A 503 12.71 9.14 15.87
C TRP A 503 12.99 9.21 14.36
N ALA A 504 12.24 10.05 13.63
CA ALA A 504 12.40 10.20 12.18
C ALA A 504 13.79 10.73 11.78
N THR A 505 14.46 11.47 12.66
CA THR A 505 15.85 11.94 12.45
C THR A 505 16.93 10.95 12.94
N GLY A 506 16.57 9.70 13.24
CA GLY A 506 17.51 8.68 13.73
C GLY A 506 17.99 8.90 15.17
N ARG A 507 17.32 9.77 15.95
CA ARG A 507 17.71 10.13 17.32
C ARG A 507 16.86 9.42 18.38
N ALA A 508 16.30 8.26 18.05
CA ALA A 508 15.59 7.42 19.01
C ALA A 508 16.50 7.06 20.21
N GLY A 509 15.96 7.12 21.43
CA GLY A 509 16.69 6.74 22.65
C GLY A 509 17.80 7.69 23.13
N GLN A 510 18.12 8.76 22.40
CA GLN A 510 19.09 9.76 22.88
C GLN A 510 18.43 10.66 23.95
N THR A 511 19.06 10.92 25.08
CA THR A 511 18.59 11.94 26.02
C THR A 511 18.71 13.33 25.35
N PRO A 512 17.75 14.27 25.50
CA PRO A 512 17.99 15.64 25.06
C PRO A 512 19.31 16.11 25.68
N LYS A 513 20.26 16.59 24.87
CA LYS A 513 21.31 17.44 25.42
C LYS A 513 20.56 18.62 26.03
N LEU A 514 20.51 18.69 27.36
CA LEU A 514 20.15 19.91 28.06
C LEU A 514 20.98 21.00 27.39
N LYS A 515 20.30 22.01 26.82
CA LYS A 515 20.99 23.25 26.46
C LYS A 515 21.60 23.74 27.77
N GLN A 516 22.90 23.56 27.92
CA GLN A 516 23.67 24.36 28.87
C GLN A 516 23.70 25.74 28.23
N ASP A 517 22.75 26.57 28.65
CA ASP A 517 22.81 28.01 28.43
C ASP A 517 24.00 28.60 29.19
#